data_AF-A0A7W1G4A6-F1
#
_entry.id   AF-A0A7W1G4A6-F1
#
_cell.length_a   1.000
_cell.length_b   1.000
_cell.length_c   1.000
_cell.angle_alpha   90.00
_cell.angle_beta   90.00
_cell.angle_gamma   90.00
#
_symmetry.space_group_name_H-M   'P 1'
#
loop_
_entity.id
_entity.type
_entity.pdbx_description
1 polymer ?
#
loop_
_entity_poly.entity_id
_entity_poly.type
_entity_poly.pdbx_seq_one_letter_code
_entity_poly.pdbx_strand_id
1 'polypeptide(L)'
;MPDAAAPQRSGDPLPAHLERIRHLAWEGFAFLLPPHWEITAYSLDAAKGQFQFFERESFRAQLVWRKVPKAPDLPRILNEIHRRQLEKDDPAAAKAFSSLEFSQIGRFLIGHEQPGRPCQASLFRPDIGLLLQWVFPAHDPDAFTAAWTPLLDSYEANDGPLRRWELFGIGLRLPEAMVFQELTPEPANVALTFETPKHLKLVARRMGMPEILLAGSDLARCHATILERAGSRVLESEPRTLMGYPAVRTVFDRRGEKGMEKLVGRWWTGEAWIWHQRDEARLYTLEQVGPKRPSRLEVADVMRW
;
A
#
# COMPACT_ATOMS: atom_id res chain seq x y z
N MET A 1 2.13 37.57 7.17
CA MET A 1 3.01 36.55 6.57
C MET A 1 3.02 35.37 7.51
N PRO A 2 2.60 34.16 7.09
CA PRO A 2 2.71 32.99 7.94
C PRO A 2 4.19 32.68 8.18
N ASP A 3 4.56 32.54 9.46
CA ASP A 3 5.90 32.15 9.87
C ASP A 3 6.29 30.83 9.18
N ALA A 4 7.41 30.85 8.45
CA ALA A 4 8.01 29.63 7.94
C ALA A 4 8.38 28.76 9.14
N ALA A 5 7.66 27.65 9.32
CA ALA A 5 7.91 26.70 10.39
C ALA A 5 9.40 26.32 10.39
N ALA A 6 10.06 26.48 11.54
CA ALA A 6 11.45 26.11 11.69
C ALA A 6 11.66 24.65 11.27
N PRO A 7 12.77 24.33 10.58
CA PRO A 7 13.05 22.95 10.18
C PRO A 7 13.06 22.05 11.42
N GLN A 8 12.24 21.00 11.39
CA GLN A 8 12.21 19.98 12.44
C GLN A 8 13.64 19.46 12.67
N ARG A 9 14.05 19.42 13.95
CA ARG A 9 15.35 18.85 14.33
C ARG A 9 15.30 17.35 14.08
N SER A 10 16.37 16.77 13.54
CA SER A 10 16.46 15.38 13.09
C SER A 10 16.46 14.32 14.22
N GLY A 11 15.66 14.50 15.26
CA GLY A 11 15.57 13.58 16.41
C GLY A 11 14.24 13.58 17.15
N ASP A 12 13.25 14.37 16.75
CA ASP A 12 11.91 14.25 17.33
C ASP A 12 11.22 12.98 16.80
N PRO A 13 10.52 12.21 17.66
CA PRO A 13 9.80 11.03 17.21
C PRO A 13 8.79 11.43 16.13
N LEU A 14 8.75 10.67 15.04
CA LEU A 14 7.79 10.90 13.98
C LEU A 14 6.37 10.78 14.55
N PRO A 15 5.44 11.66 14.15
CA PRO A 15 4.02 11.46 14.42
C PRO A 15 3.59 10.04 14.07
N ALA A 16 2.75 9.41 14.90
CA ALA A 16 2.36 7.99 14.74
C ALA A 16 1.81 7.65 13.33
N HIS A 17 1.14 8.59 12.68
CA HIS A 17 0.67 8.41 11.30
C HIS A 17 1.81 8.31 10.27
N LEU A 18 2.92 9.01 10.49
CA LEU A 18 4.09 8.92 9.62
C LEU A 18 4.78 7.57 9.81
N GLU A 19 4.84 7.05 11.04
CA GLU A 19 5.33 5.67 11.27
C GLU A 19 4.48 4.65 10.52
N ARG A 20 3.15 4.80 10.50
CA ARG A 20 2.27 3.90 9.73
C ARG A 20 2.48 3.96 8.22
N ILE A 21 2.80 5.13 7.67
CA ILE A 21 3.08 5.28 6.23
C ILE A 21 4.38 4.56 5.82
N ARG A 22 5.24 4.20 6.79
CA ARG A 22 6.50 3.49 6.50
C ARG A 22 6.28 2.02 6.17
N HIS A 23 5.18 1.42 6.60
CA HIS A 23 4.95 0.03 6.24
C HIS A 23 4.37 -0.06 4.83
N LEU A 24 5.07 -0.80 3.97
CA LEU A 24 4.57 -1.21 2.67
C LEU A 24 4.32 -2.71 2.72
N ALA A 25 3.09 -3.13 2.45
CA ALA A 25 2.78 -4.54 2.27
C ALA A 25 1.88 -4.72 1.07
N TRP A 26 2.34 -5.50 0.10
CA TRP A 26 1.65 -5.73 -1.16
C TRP A 26 1.97 -7.14 -1.66
N GLU A 27 0.95 -7.83 -2.17
CA GLU A 27 1.01 -9.16 -2.83
C GLU A 27 2.35 -9.94 -2.71
N GLY A 28 2.52 -10.68 -1.62
CA GLY A 28 3.67 -11.59 -1.43
C GLY A 28 4.92 -10.95 -0.83
N PHE A 29 4.96 -9.63 -0.63
CA PHE A 29 6.06 -8.94 0.04
C PHE A 29 5.61 -7.86 1.03
N ALA A 30 6.49 -7.53 1.95
CA ALA A 30 6.41 -6.35 2.78
C ALA A 30 7.80 -5.74 3.05
N PHE A 31 7.84 -4.43 3.31
CA PHE A 31 9.04 -3.64 3.59
C PHE A 31 8.74 -2.55 4.63
N LEU A 32 9.78 -2.09 5.30
CA LEU A 32 9.81 -0.82 6.04
C LEU A 32 10.51 0.23 5.18
N LEU A 33 9.74 1.21 4.74
CA LEU A 33 10.22 2.35 3.97
C LEU A 33 11.00 3.32 4.88
N PRO A 34 12.04 3.97 4.35
CA PRO A 34 12.66 5.10 5.01
C PRO A 34 11.62 6.19 5.33
N PRO A 35 11.82 6.97 6.42
CA PRO A 35 10.98 8.13 6.70
C PRO A 35 10.85 9.05 5.50
N HIS A 36 9.68 9.67 5.35
CA HIS A 36 9.38 10.65 4.30
C HIS A 36 9.38 10.13 2.85
N TRP A 37 9.62 8.84 2.63
CA TRP A 37 9.39 8.23 1.33
C TRP A 37 7.89 8.07 1.10
N GLU A 38 7.44 8.59 -0.04
CA GLU A 38 6.04 8.58 -0.46
C GLU A 38 5.93 7.89 -1.82
N ILE A 39 4.86 7.12 -1.99
CA ILE A 39 4.53 6.53 -3.29
C ILE A 39 3.82 7.59 -4.12
N THR A 40 4.40 8.01 -5.24
CA THR A 40 3.82 9.05 -6.12
C THR A 40 3.33 8.48 -7.44
N ALA A 41 3.88 7.35 -7.89
CA ALA A 41 3.43 6.63 -9.07
C ALA A 41 3.45 5.13 -8.84
N TYR A 42 2.50 4.41 -9.43
CA TYR A 42 2.34 2.98 -9.21
C TYR A 42 1.64 2.27 -10.37
N SER A 43 1.76 0.94 -10.38
CA SER A 43 0.96 0.02 -11.20
C SER A 43 0.68 -1.22 -10.35
N LEU A 44 -0.59 -1.57 -10.13
CA LEU A 44 -1.02 -2.52 -9.10
C LEU A 44 -1.55 -3.86 -9.65
N ASP A 45 -0.92 -4.39 -10.69
CA ASP A 45 -1.27 -5.72 -11.20
C ASP A 45 -0.53 -6.81 -10.39
N ALA A 46 -1.25 -7.83 -9.95
CA ALA A 46 -0.73 -8.89 -9.07
C ALA A 46 0.38 -9.73 -9.75
N ALA A 47 0.34 -9.84 -11.07
CA ALA A 47 1.36 -10.54 -11.86
C ALA A 47 2.54 -9.65 -12.23
N LYS A 48 2.34 -8.33 -12.37
CA LYS A 48 3.42 -7.37 -12.62
C LYS A 48 3.03 -5.97 -12.15
N GLY A 49 3.94 -5.26 -11.53
CA GLY A 49 3.64 -3.89 -11.12
C GLY A 49 4.85 -3.15 -10.62
N GLN A 50 4.61 -1.94 -10.15
CA GLN A 50 5.67 -1.08 -9.64
C GLN A 50 5.17 -0.06 -8.62
N PHE A 51 6.10 0.42 -7.80
CA PHE A 51 6.00 1.61 -6.97
C PHE A 51 7.18 2.52 -7.26
N GLN A 52 6.93 3.81 -7.43
CA GLN A 52 7.97 4.84 -7.45
C GLN A 52 7.89 5.66 -6.17
N PHE A 53 9.03 5.78 -5.52
CA PHE A 53 9.17 6.43 -4.23
C PHE A 53 9.90 7.76 -4.39
N PHE A 54 9.36 8.78 -3.77
CA PHE A 54 9.92 10.12 -3.74
C PHE A 54 10.04 10.60 -2.30
N GLU A 55 10.98 11.50 -2.08
CA GLU A 55 11.04 12.32 -0.88
C GLU A 55 10.89 13.77 -1.34
N ARG A 56 9.74 14.38 -1.03
CA ARG A 56 9.31 15.65 -1.62
C ARG A 56 9.31 15.54 -3.15
N GLU A 57 10.21 16.27 -3.82
CA GLU A 57 10.33 16.29 -5.28
C GLU A 57 11.45 15.37 -5.81
N SER A 58 12.24 14.76 -4.91
CA SER A 58 13.39 13.93 -5.29
C SER A 58 12.99 12.47 -5.44
N PHE A 59 13.22 11.91 -6.63
CA PHE A 59 13.10 10.46 -6.84
C PHE A 59 14.12 9.72 -5.96
N ARG A 60 13.65 8.71 -5.23
CA ARG A 60 14.48 7.94 -4.29
C ARG A 60 14.69 6.51 -4.73
N ALA A 61 13.63 5.84 -5.19
CA ALA A 61 13.73 4.47 -5.65
C ALA A 61 12.52 4.06 -6.49
N GLN A 62 12.65 2.95 -7.19
CA GLN A 62 11.55 2.22 -7.81
C GLN A 62 11.60 0.76 -7.37
N LEU A 63 10.47 0.24 -6.89
CA LEU A 63 10.26 -1.20 -6.70
C LEU A 63 9.44 -1.72 -7.88
N VAL A 64 9.91 -2.78 -8.53
CA VAL A 64 9.21 -3.51 -9.58
C VAL A 64 9.01 -4.94 -9.11
N TRP A 65 7.83 -5.50 -9.36
CA TRP A 65 7.59 -6.92 -9.16
C TRP A 65 7.06 -7.58 -10.43
N ARG A 66 7.37 -8.87 -10.59
CA ARG A 66 6.88 -9.67 -11.69
C ARG A 66 6.81 -11.15 -11.32
N LYS A 67 5.71 -11.81 -11.67
CA LYS A 67 5.61 -13.27 -11.65
C LYS A 67 6.40 -13.87 -12.81
N VAL A 68 7.33 -14.77 -12.49
CA VAL A 68 8.16 -15.49 -13.47
C VAL A 68 8.06 -17.00 -13.22
N PRO A 69 7.88 -17.82 -14.28
CA PRO A 69 7.63 -19.25 -14.12
C PRO A 69 8.87 -20.07 -13.73
N LYS A 70 10.07 -19.50 -13.90
CA LYS A 70 11.35 -20.15 -13.61
C LYS A 70 12.30 -19.17 -12.93
N ALA A 71 13.22 -19.72 -12.14
CA ALA A 71 14.26 -18.94 -11.50
C ALA A 71 15.09 -18.17 -12.54
N PRO A 72 15.16 -16.84 -12.45
CA PRO A 72 16.02 -16.06 -13.31
C PRO A 72 17.49 -16.15 -12.87
N ASP A 73 18.39 -15.99 -13.82
CA ASP A 73 19.80 -15.68 -13.57
C ASP A 73 19.90 -14.20 -13.16
N LEU A 74 19.89 -13.94 -11.84
CA LEU A 74 19.86 -12.59 -11.27
C LEU A 74 21.09 -11.76 -11.68
N PRO A 75 22.34 -12.24 -11.57
CA PRO A 75 23.51 -11.50 -12.05
C PRO A 75 23.38 -11.06 -13.51
N ARG A 76 22.92 -11.96 -14.39
CA ARG A 76 22.73 -11.64 -15.82
C ARG A 76 21.66 -10.58 -16.03
N ILE A 77 20.51 -10.68 -15.33
CA ILE A 77 19.43 -9.70 -15.44
C ILE A 77 19.87 -8.32 -14.95
N LEU A 78 20.54 -8.24 -13.81
CA LEU A 78 21.02 -6.97 -13.26
C LEU A 78 22.00 -6.28 -14.21
N ASN A 79 22.97 -7.03 -14.75
CA ASN A 79 23.88 -6.52 -15.78
C ASN A 79 23.14 -6.01 -17.01
N GLU A 80 22.15 -6.77 -17.50
CA GLU A 80 21.38 -6.40 -18.69
C GLU A 80 20.55 -5.12 -18.49
N ILE A 81 19.92 -4.97 -17.32
CA ILE A 81 19.11 -3.79 -16.99
C ILE A 81 20.02 -2.57 -16.81
N HIS A 82 21.13 -2.70 -16.09
CA HIS A 82 22.10 -1.61 -15.94
C HIS A 82 22.65 -1.15 -17.29
N ARG A 83 23.07 -2.09 -18.15
CA ARG A 83 23.54 -1.77 -19.50
C ARG A 83 22.49 -1.02 -20.32
N ARG A 84 21.22 -1.47 -20.31
CA ARG A 84 20.14 -0.78 -21.03
C ARG A 84 19.88 0.63 -20.51
N GLN A 85 20.02 0.85 -19.20
CA GLN A 85 19.93 2.19 -18.62
C GLN A 85 21.09 3.07 -19.09
N LEU A 86 22.31 2.56 -19.09
CA LEU A 86 23.47 3.26 -19.66
C LEU A 86 23.27 3.55 -21.16
N GLU A 87 22.76 2.61 -21.95
CA GLU A 87 22.52 2.81 -23.38
C GLU A 87 21.57 3.99 -23.65
N LYS A 88 20.65 4.25 -22.73
CA LYS A 88 19.70 5.37 -22.80
C LYS A 88 20.32 6.69 -22.34
N ASP A 89 21.05 6.67 -21.23
CA ASP A 89 21.51 7.89 -20.55
C ASP A 89 22.93 8.33 -20.99
N ASP A 90 23.81 7.37 -21.26
CA ASP A 90 25.22 7.54 -21.64
C ASP A 90 25.71 6.38 -22.54
N PRO A 91 25.45 6.43 -23.85
CA PRO A 91 25.81 5.36 -24.79
C PRO A 91 27.31 5.05 -24.85
N ALA A 92 28.17 6.00 -24.47
CA ALA A 92 29.62 5.78 -24.42
C ALA A 92 29.99 4.92 -23.22
N ALA A 93 29.43 5.22 -22.03
CA ALA A 93 29.58 4.36 -20.86
C ALA A 93 29.02 2.95 -21.10
N ALA A 94 27.88 2.83 -21.79
CA ALA A 94 27.32 1.52 -22.14
C ALA A 94 28.27 0.62 -22.96
N LYS A 95 29.09 1.22 -23.84
CA LYS A 95 30.09 0.49 -24.62
C LYS A 95 31.31 0.07 -23.78
N ALA A 96 31.64 0.85 -22.75
CA ALA A 96 32.75 0.56 -21.85
C ALA A 96 32.33 -0.36 -20.69
N PHE A 97 31.04 -0.47 -20.41
CA PHE A 97 30.48 -1.31 -19.36
C PHE A 97 30.80 -2.79 -19.60
N SER A 98 31.40 -3.43 -18.60
CA SER A 98 31.75 -4.85 -18.63
C SER A 98 30.79 -5.68 -17.77
N SER A 99 30.75 -5.39 -16.47
CA SER A 99 29.88 -6.05 -15.50
C SER A 99 29.73 -5.22 -14.23
N LEU A 100 28.65 -5.46 -13.50
CA LEU A 100 28.44 -4.98 -12.13
C LEU A 100 29.32 -5.74 -11.14
N GLU A 101 29.70 -5.06 -10.08
CA GLU A 101 30.10 -5.66 -8.81
C GLU A 101 28.85 -6.13 -8.07
N PHE A 102 28.97 -7.26 -7.37
CA PHE A 102 27.86 -7.87 -6.66
C PHE A 102 28.12 -7.97 -5.17
N SER A 103 27.12 -7.62 -4.39
CA SER A 103 27.08 -7.78 -2.94
C SER A 103 25.70 -8.29 -2.49
N GLN A 104 25.55 -8.62 -1.22
CA GLN A 104 24.29 -9.14 -0.67
C GLN A 104 23.88 -8.35 0.58
N ILE A 105 22.61 -7.96 0.62
CA ILE A 105 21.95 -7.40 1.81
C ILE A 105 20.68 -8.19 2.06
N GLY A 106 20.58 -8.79 3.23
CA GLY A 106 19.54 -9.75 3.56
C GLY A 106 19.41 -10.83 2.47
N ARG A 107 18.26 -10.82 1.79
CA ARG A 107 17.95 -11.77 0.71
C ARG A 107 18.19 -11.22 -0.70
N PHE A 108 18.58 -9.96 -0.84
CA PHE A 108 18.74 -9.30 -2.13
C PHE A 108 20.17 -9.43 -2.64
N LEU A 109 20.31 -9.81 -3.90
CA LEU A 109 21.54 -9.63 -4.67
C LEU A 109 21.57 -8.19 -5.17
N ILE A 110 22.61 -7.46 -4.82
CA ILE A 110 22.82 -6.07 -5.22
C ILE A 110 23.85 -6.06 -6.34
N GLY A 111 23.55 -5.33 -7.41
CA GLY A 111 24.48 -5.01 -8.47
C GLY A 111 24.74 -3.51 -8.50
N HIS A 112 26.01 -3.11 -8.37
CA HIS A 112 26.45 -1.73 -8.49
C HIS A 112 27.74 -1.64 -9.31
N GLU A 113 28.04 -0.46 -9.84
CA GLU A 113 29.30 -0.18 -10.53
C GLU A 113 30.16 0.73 -9.65
N GLN A 114 30.31 2.00 -10.01
CA GLN A 114 31.02 3.02 -9.24
C GLN A 114 30.05 3.89 -8.42
N PRO A 115 30.52 4.54 -7.33
CA PRO A 115 29.76 5.58 -6.65
C PRO A 115 29.21 6.63 -7.62
N GLY A 116 27.98 7.09 -7.39
CA GLY A 116 27.26 8.03 -8.25
C GLY A 116 26.51 7.39 -9.42
N ARG A 117 26.67 6.09 -9.70
CA ARG A 117 25.93 5.38 -10.74
C ARG A 117 24.71 4.63 -10.19
N PRO A 118 23.67 4.35 -11.00
CA PRO A 118 22.49 3.63 -10.54
C PRO A 118 22.84 2.28 -9.91
N CYS A 119 22.18 1.96 -8.80
CA CYS A 119 22.31 0.71 -8.06
C CYS A 119 21.01 -0.08 -8.17
N GLN A 120 21.10 -1.40 -8.24
CA GLN A 120 19.93 -2.26 -8.35
C GLN A 120 20.03 -3.41 -7.36
N ALA A 121 18.90 -3.83 -6.81
CA ALA A 121 18.82 -5.00 -5.93
C ALA A 121 17.72 -5.93 -6.43
N SER A 122 17.94 -7.24 -6.42
CA SER A 122 16.95 -8.22 -6.86
C SER A 122 16.83 -9.41 -5.93
N LEU A 123 15.60 -9.89 -5.76
CA LEU A 123 15.25 -11.08 -5.02
C LEU A 123 14.27 -11.91 -5.85
N PHE A 124 14.57 -13.19 -6.03
CA PHE A 124 13.62 -14.16 -6.57
C PHE A 124 13.07 -15.07 -5.46
N ARG A 125 11.75 -15.16 -5.37
CA ARG A 125 10.99 -16.06 -4.50
C ARG A 125 10.47 -17.25 -5.31
N PRO A 126 11.11 -18.43 -5.22
CA PRO A 126 10.75 -19.59 -6.05
C PRO A 126 9.37 -20.17 -5.71
N ASP A 127 8.98 -20.10 -4.45
CA ASP A 127 7.74 -20.67 -3.90
C ASP A 127 6.47 -20.04 -4.47
N ILE A 128 6.51 -18.73 -4.76
CA ILE A 128 5.40 -17.99 -5.37
C ILE A 128 5.75 -17.45 -6.76
N GLY A 129 6.90 -17.84 -7.31
CA GLY A 129 7.42 -17.40 -8.60
C GLY A 129 7.50 -15.88 -8.74
N LEU A 130 7.93 -15.15 -7.70
CA LEU A 130 7.93 -13.68 -7.67
C LEU A 130 9.35 -13.13 -7.76
N LEU A 131 9.64 -12.30 -8.76
CA LEU A 131 10.85 -11.50 -8.85
C LEU A 131 10.54 -10.09 -8.34
N LEU A 132 11.30 -9.64 -7.34
CA LEU A 132 11.32 -8.27 -6.85
C LEU A 132 12.60 -7.59 -7.28
N GLN A 133 12.50 -6.35 -7.74
CA GLN A 133 13.64 -5.56 -8.15
C GLN A 133 13.51 -4.12 -7.65
N TRP A 134 14.49 -3.68 -6.88
CA TRP A 134 14.69 -2.28 -6.53
C TRP A 134 15.66 -1.63 -7.50
N VAL A 135 15.35 -0.40 -7.92
CA VAL A 135 16.21 0.47 -8.72
C VAL A 135 16.40 1.77 -7.96
N PHE A 136 17.66 2.15 -7.75
CA PHE A 136 18.05 3.37 -7.05
C PHE A 136 18.84 4.29 -7.99
N PRO A 137 18.64 5.62 -7.90
CA PRO A 137 19.14 6.57 -8.90
C PRO A 137 20.67 6.68 -8.95
N ALA A 138 21.34 6.75 -7.81
CA ALA A 138 22.80 6.91 -7.74
C ALA A 138 23.33 6.31 -6.44
N HIS A 139 24.31 5.42 -6.54
CA HIS A 139 24.98 4.78 -5.42
C HIS A 139 25.78 5.83 -4.63
N ASP A 140 25.16 6.33 -3.57
CA ASP A 140 25.81 7.13 -2.55
C ASP A 140 26.07 6.22 -1.34
N PRO A 141 27.34 5.94 -0.98
CA PRO A 141 27.67 5.04 0.14
C PRO A 141 26.98 5.42 1.46
N ASP A 142 26.78 6.72 1.71
CA ASP A 142 26.13 7.20 2.92
C ASP A 142 24.63 6.89 2.88
N ALA A 143 23.95 7.22 1.77
CA ALA A 143 22.53 6.89 1.57
C ALA A 143 22.27 5.38 1.53
N PHE A 144 23.19 4.62 0.94
CA PHE A 144 23.16 3.17 0.85
C PHE A 144 23.15 2.55 2.25
N THR A 145 24.05 3.01 3.11
CA THR A 145 24.16 2.53 4.50
C THR A 145 22.98 3.00 5.35
N ALA A 146 22.59 4.27 5.25
CA ALA A 146 21.59 4.86 6.12
C ALA A 146 20.13 4.50 5.77
N ALA A 147 19.80 4.37 4.48
CA ALA A 147 18.41 4.21 4.02
C ALA A 147 18.15 2.88 3.31
N TRP A 148 19.04 2.46 2.40
CA TRP A 148 18.75 1.31 1.55
C TRP A 148 19.04 -0.02 2.23
N THR A 149 20.09 -0.10 3.03
CA THR A 149 20.42 -1.32 3.79
C THR A 149 19.26 -1.70 4.73
N PRO A 150 18.74 -0.79 5.60
CA PRO A 150 17.59 -1.11 6.43
C PRO A 150 16.33 -1.46 5.63
N LEU A 151 16.09 -0.78 4.50
CA LEU A 151 14.97 -1.08 3.61
C LEU A 151 15.05 -2.51 3.08
N LEU A 152 16.19 -2.92 2.52
CA LEU A 152 16.34 -4.25 1.92
C LEU A 152 16.35 -5.36 2.99
N ASP A 153 16.94 -5.10 4.15
CA ASP A 153 16.93 -6.02 5.30
C ASP A 153 15.55 -6.17 5.92
N SER A 154 14.68 -5.16 5.81
CA SER A 154 13.31 -5.19 6.33
C SER A 154 12.33 -6.05 5.51
N TYR A 155 12.82 -6.72 4.46
CA TYR A 155 11.97 -7.55 3.62
C TYR A 155 11.33 -8.71 4.41
N GLU A 156 10.01 -8.78 4.32
CA GLU A 156 9.21 -9.87 4.84
C GLU A 156 8.40 -10.56 3.73
N ALA A 157 8.23 -11.86 3.87
CA ALA A 157 7.26 -12.62 3.08
C ALA A 157 5.83 -12.22 3.48
N ASN A 158 4.95 -12.05 2.49
CA ASN A 158 3.54 -11.69 2.73
C ASN A 158 2.60 -12.63 1.97
N ASP A 159 2.79 -13.92 2.18
CA ASP A 159 2.16 -15.04 1.46
C ASP A 159 1.44 -16.03 2.40
N GLY A 160 1.33 -15.69 3.68
CA GLY A 160 0.59 -16.47 4.66
C GLY A 160 -0.93 -16.48 4.42
N PRO A 161 -1.67 -17.29 5.20
CA PRO A 161 -3.13 -17.39 5.11
C PRO A 161 -3.84 -16.06 5.43
N LEU A 162 -3.20 -15.21 6.25
CA LEU A 162 -3.55 -13.81 6.45
C LEU A 162 -2.44 -12.95 5.85
N ARG A 163 -2.80 -12.14 4.86
CA ARG A 163 -1.90 -11.23 4.16
C ARG A 163 -2.06 -9.80 4.69
N ARG A 164 -0.94 -9.11 4.84
CA ARG A 164 -0.87 -7.68 5.15
C ARG A 164 -1.09 -6.89 3.86
N TRP A 165 -1.87 -5.84 3.95
CA TRP A 165 -2.11 -4.89 2.86
C TRP A 165 -1.91 -3.52 3.43
N GLU A 166 -0.77 -2.90 3.15
CA GLU A 166 -0.37 -1.62 3.75
C GLU A 166 0.07 -0.68 2.65
N LEU A 167 -0.79 0.30 2.37
CA LEU A 167 -0.62 1.24 1.26
C LEU A 167 -1.35 2.55 1.58
N PHE A 168 -0.69 3.69 1.34
CA PHE A 168 -1.25 5.03 1.52
C PHE A 168 -1.88 5.28 2.91
N GLY A 169 -1.26 4.70 3.96
CA GLY A 169 -1.73 4.84 5.35
C GLY A 169 -2.99 4.03 5.68
N ILE A 170 -3.45 3.17 4.78
CA ILE A 170 -4.42 2.12 5.08
C ILE A 170 -3.63 0.85 5.33
N GLY A 171 -3.94 0.13 6.42
CA GLY A 171 -3.39 -1.19 6.63
C GLY A 171 -4.41 -2.18 7.16
N LEU A 172 -4.36 -3.37 6.58
CA LEU A 172 -5.32 -4.44 6.78
C LEU A 172 -4.59 -5.77 6.86
N ARG A 173 -5.18 -6.73 7.58
CA ARG A 173 -4.85 -8.15 7.53
C ARG A 173 -6.05 -8.89 6.96
N LEU A 174 -5.91 -9.41 5.75
CA LEU A 174 -7.01 -10.06 5.03
C LEU A 174 -6.67 -11.51 4.72
N PRO A 175 -7.65 -12.43 4.76
CA PRO A 175 -7.44 -13.78 4.28
C PRO A 175 -6.98 -13.80 2.82
N GLU A 176 -6.19 -14.80 2.42
CA GLU A 176 -5.73 -14.96 1.02
C GLU A 176 -6.87 -14.93 -0.01
N ALA A 177 -8.07 -15.39 0.37
CA ALA A 177 -9.24 -15.38 -0.50
C ALA A 177 -9.76 -13.96 -0.85
N MET A 178 -9.35 -12.92 -0.12
CA MET A 178 -9.65 -11.52 -0.41
C MET A 178 -8.61 -10.97 -1.40
N VAL A 179 -9.01 -10.86 -2.66
CA VAL A 179 -8.13 -10.42 -3.73
C VAL A 179 -8.34 -8.93 -3.98
N PHE A 180 -7.26 -8.17 -4.09
CA PHE A 180 -7.30 -6.76 -4.45
C PHE A 180 -8.01 -6.56 -5.80
N GLN A 181 -8.87 -5.55 -5.88
CA GLN A 181 -9.61 -5.20 -7.09
C GLN A 181 -9.27 -3.79 -7.59
N GLU A 182 -9.27 -2.82 -6.68
CA GLU A 182 -9.23 -1.40 -7.07
C GLU A 182 -8.61 -0.53 -5.98
N LEU A 183 -7.88 0.51 -6.41
CA LEU A 183 -7.39 1.61 -5.58
C LEU A 183 -7.95 2.92 -6.12
N THR A 184 -8.50 3.75 -5.24
CA THR A 184 -8.84 5.15 -5.51
C THR A 184 -7.88 6.03 -4.71
N PRO A 185 -6.86 6.65 -5.34
CA PRO A 185 -5.79 7.38 -4.65
C PRO A 185 -6.06 8.90 -4.53
N GLU A 186 -7.28 9.34 -4.22
CA GLU A 186 -7.58 10.77 -4.26
C GLU A 186 -6.91 11.53 -3.10
N PRO A 187 -6.54 12.81 -3.30
CA PRO A 187 -6.09 13.67 -2.21
C PRO A 187 -7.12 13.68 -1.08
N ALA A 188 -6.68 13.35 0.13
CA ALA A 188 -7.53 13.22 1.31
C ALA A 188 -8.68 12.19 1.21
N ASN A 189 -8.70 11.30 0.20
CA ASN A 189 -9.66 10.21 0.12
C ASN A 189 -9.02 9.01 -0.58
N VAL A 190 -8.42 8.12 0.20
CA VAL A 190 -7.85 6.88 -0.32
C VAL A 190 -8.80 5.74 -0.05
N ALA A 191 -9.05 4.88 -1.04
CA ALA A 191 -9.84 3.66 -0.88
C ALA A 191 -9.13 2.44 -1.47
N LEU A 192 -9.12 1.32 -0.74
CA LEU A 192 -8.70 0.00 -1.21
C LEU A 192 -9.91 -0.93 -1.25
N THR A 193 -10.16 -1.55 -2.39
CA THR A 193 -11.25 -2.50 -2.58
C THR A 193 -10.70 -3.91 -2.78
N PHE A 194 -11.29 -4.86 -2.05
CA PHE A 194 -11.01 -6.28 -2.11
C PHE A 194 -12.29 -7.05 -2.39
N GLU A 195 -12.18 -8.19 -3.05
CA GLU A 195 -13.31 -9.07 -3.29
C GLU A 195 -12.90 -10.55 -3.19
N THR A 196 -13.78 -11.36 -2.62
CA THR A 196 -13.66 -12.81 -2.66
C THR A 196 -14.28 -13.38 -3.94
N PRO A 197 -13.93 -14.62 -4.33
CA PRO A 197 -14.65 -15.34 -5.40
C PRO A 197 -16.15 -15.51 -5.16
N LYS A 198 -16.61 -15.38 -3.90
CA LYS A 198 -18.03 -15.45 -3.50
C LYS A 198 -18.71 -14.07 -3.43
N HIS A 199 -18.11 -13.04 -4.02
CA HIS A 199 -18.63 -11.67 -4.10
C HIS A 199 -18.83 -10.96 -2.76
N LEU A 200 -18.14 -11.40 -1.70
CA LEU A 200 -17.96 -10.54 -0.53
C LEU A 200 -16.95 -9.45 -0.89
N LYS A 201 -17.41 -8.20 -0.93
CA LYS A 201 -16.61 -7.00 -1.18
C LYS A 201 -16.25 -6.34 0.14
N LEU A 202 -14.99 -5.95 0.28
CA LEU A 202 -14.48 -5.16 1.39
C LEU A 202 -13.89 -3.86 0.84
N VAL A 203 -14.26 -2.72 1.42
CA VAL A 203 -13.72 -1.41 1.06
C VAL A 203 -13.17 -0.75 2.30
N ALA A 204 -11.85 -0.56 2.35
CA ALA A 204 -11.20 0.23 3.39
C ALA A 204 -10.92 1.63 2.86
N ARG A 205 -11.24 2.66 3.63
CA ARG A 205 -10.96 4.05 3.25
C ARG A 205 -10.23 4.82 4.34
N ARG A 206 -9.39 5.76 3.91
CA ARG A 206 -8.79 6.81 4.73
C ARG A 206 -9.15 8.16 4.14
N MET A 207 -9.85 8.97 4.93
CA MET A 207 -10.28 10.30 4.56
C MET A 207 -9.57 11.36 5.42
N GLY A 208 -9.05 12.39 4.78
CA GLY A 208 -8.52 13.59 5.43
C GLY A 208 -9.60 14.64 5.67
N MET A 209 -9.21 15.74 6.31
CA MET A 209 -10.10 16.87 6.61
C MET A 209 -11.36 16.48 7.40
N PRO A 210 -11.23 15.76 8.53
CA PRO A 210 -12.37 15.30 9.34
C PRO A 210 -13.30 16.46 9.75
N GLU A 211 -12.75 17.64 10.06
CA GLU A 211 -13.55 18.80 10.47
C GLU A 211 -14.54 19.25 9.38
N ILE A 212 -14.10 19.24 8.12
CA ILE A 212 -14.92 19.59 6.97
C ILE A 212 -15.94 18.48 6.69
N LEU A 213 -15.51 17.21 6.75
CA LEU A 213 -16.39 16.06 6.50
C LEU A 213 -17.48 15.89 7.56
N LEU A 214 -17.16 16.19 8.82
CA LEU A 214 -18.10 16.16 9.92
C LEU A 214 -19.00 17.39 9.90
N ALA A 215 -18.47 18.58 9.58
CA ALA A 215 -19.23 19.84 9.55
C ALA A 215 -20.12 20.05 10.80
N GLY A 216 -19.59 19.73 11.98
CA GLY A 216 -20.30 19.78 13.26
C GLY A 216 -21.28 18.63 13.52
N SER A 217 -21.48 17.72 12.57
CA SER A 217 -22.25 16.48 12.77
C SER A 217 -21.44 15.44 13.55
N ASP A 218 -22.15 14.53 14.22
CA ASP A 218 -21.54 13.34 14.80
C ASP A 218 -21.11 12.33 13.72
N LEU A 219 -20.33 11.32 14.14
CA LEU A 219 -19.83 10.26 13.27
C LEU A 219 -20.96 9.44 12.64
N ALA A 220 -22.06 9.21 13.37
CA ALA A 220 -23.15 8.36 12.90
C ALA A 220 -23.89 9.00 11.73
N ARG A 221 -24.19 10.30 11.84
CA ARG A 221 -24.80 11.10 10.77
C ARG A 221 -23.87 11.26 9.57
N CYS A 222 -22.58 11.52 9.82
CA CYS A 222 -21.58 11.60 8.76
C CYS A 222 -21.50 10.28 7.97
N HIS A 223 -21.42 9.14 8.67
CA HIS A 223 -21.33 7.82 8.05
C HIS A 223 -22.58 7.43 7.27
N ALA A 224 -23.77 7.66 7.84
CA ALA A 224 -25.03 7.45 7.14
C ALA A 224 -25.07 8.24 5.83
N THR A 225 -24.68 9.52 5.87
CA THR A 225 -24.60 10.39 4.68
C THR A 225 -23.66 9.82 3.61
N ILE A 226 -22.49 9.31 4.01
CA ILE A 226 -21.53 8.68 3.09
C ILE A 226 -22.14 7.43 2.44
N LEU A 227 -22.75 6.55 3.23
CA LEU A 227 -23.35 5.31 2.74
C LEU A 227 -24.55 5.56 1.82
N GLU A 228 -25.40 6.52 2.16
CA GLU A 228 -26.57 6.92 1.36
C GLU A 228 -26.18 7.55 0.02
N ARG A 229 -25.15 8.40 0.00
CA ARG A 229 -24.57 8.93 -1.24
C ARG A 229 -23.98 7.83 -2.13
N ALA A 230 -23.49 6.75 -1.53
CA ALA A 230 -23.06 5.54 -2.23
C ALA A 230 -24.22 4.61 -2.63
N GLY A 231 -25.48 5.04 -2.48
CA GLY A 231 -26.67 4.28 -2.88
C GLY A 231 -27.09 3.18 -1.88
N SER A 232 -26.63 3.28 -0.64
CA SER A 232 -27.01 2.34 0.43
C SER A 232 -28.21 2.87 1.21
N ARG A 233 -29.01 1.97 1.79
CA ARG A 233 -30.07 2.29 2.75
C ARG A 233 -29.62 1.88 4.14
N VAL A 234 -29.42 2.86 5.03
CA VAL A 234 -29.05 2.58 6.43
C VAL A 234 -30.24 1.94 7.16
N LEU A 235 -29.97 0.85 7.87
CA LEU A 235 -30.96 0.12 8.67
C LEU A 235 -30.77 0.38 10.16
N GLU A 236 -29.53 0.35 10.62
CA GLU A 236 -29.15 0.49 12.02
C GLU A 236 -27.80 1.19 12.11
N SER A 237 -27.64 2.04 13.14
CA SER A 237 -26.38 2.72 13.42
C SER A 237 -26.16 2.77 14.93
N GLU A 238 -25.01 2.29 15.38
CA GLU A 238 -24.71 2.10 16.79
C GLU A 238 -23.31 2.65 17.13
N PRO A 239 -23.19 3.58 18.09
CA PRO A 239 -21.90 3.99 18.62
C PRO A 239 -21.16 2.82 19.27
N ARG A 240 -19.88 2.68 18.95
CA ARG A 240 -19.00 1.62 19.46
C ARG A 240 -17.61 2.19 19.74
N THR A 241 -16.75 1.34 20.28
CA THR A 241 -15.31 1.61 20.36
C THR A 241 -14.59 0.61 19.48
N LEU A 242 -13.69 1.09 18.62
CA LEU A 242 -12.85 0.24 17.79
C LEU A 242 -11.39 0.63 18.03
N MET A 243 -10.58 -0.33 18.51
CA MET A 243 -9.16 -0.10 18.82
C MET A 243 -8.92 1.10 19.76
N GLY A 244 -9.81 1.33 20.71
CA GLY A 244 -9.74 2.47 21.64
C GLY A 244 -10.28 3.80 21.09
N TYR A 245 -10.66 3.86 19.81
CA TYR A 245 -11.22 5.07 19.20
C TYR A 245 -12.76 5.07 19.21
N PRO A 246 -13.41 6.24 19.38
CA PRO A 246 -14.83 6.39 19.11
C PRO A 246 -15.14 5.99 17.67
N ALA A 247 -16.09 5.07 17.52
CA ALA A 247 -16.48 4.48 16.26
C ALA A 247 -18.00 4.40 16.14
N VAL A 248 -18.48 4.15 14.92
CA VAL A 248 -19.89 3.82 14.66
C VAL A 248 -19.93 2.60 13.76
N ARG A 249 -20.68 1.59 14.20
CA ARG A 249 -21.05 0.43 13.39
C ARG A 249 -22.39 0.73 12.73
N THR A 250 -22.49 0.48 11.43
CA THR A 250 -23.71 0.72 10.66
C THR A 250 -24.07 -0.51 9.85
N VAL A 251 -25.29 -1.00 10.02
CA VAL A 251 -25.88 -2.05 9.17
C VAL A 251 -26.69 -1.35 8.08
N PHE A 252 -26.51 -1.77 6.84
CA PHE A 252 -27.18 -1.16 5.69
C PHE A 252 -27.56 -2.21 4.66
N ASP A 253 -28.46 -1.88 3.74
CA ASP A 253 -28.72 -2.65 2.52
C ASP A 253 -28.20 -1.88 1.30
N ARG A 254 -27.63 -2.59 0.32
CA ARG A 254 -27.22 -2.04 -0.98
C ARG A 254 -27.71 -2.96 -2.09
N ARG A 255 -28.11 -2.39 -3.23
CA ARG A 255 -28.52 -3.20 -4.39
C ARG A 255 -27.31 -3.97 -4.94
N GLY A 256 -27.51 -5.25 -5.28
CA GLY A 256 -26.46 -6.08 -5.88
C GLY A 256 -25.92 -5.47 -7.18
N GLU A 257 -24.59 -5.45 -7.30
CA GLU A 257 -23.88 -4.76 -8.41
C GLU A 257 -23.62 -5.66 -9.64
N LYS A 258 -23.77 -6.99 -9.52
CA LYS A 258 -23.33 -7.95 -10.55
C LYS A 258 -24.46 -8.81 -11.16
N GLY A 259 -24.38 -9.00 -12.48
CA GLY A 259 -25.18 -9.97 -13.24
C GLY A 259 -26.70 -9.82 -13.11
N MET A 260 -27.40 -10.95 -13.02
CA MET A 260 -28.86 -11.02 -12.86
C MET A 260 -29.35 -10.35 -11.57
N GLU A 261 -28.52 -10.19 -10.55
CA GLU A 261 -28.94 -9.59 -9.28
C GLU A 261 -29.28 -8.10 -9.44
N LYS A 262 -28.62 -7.41 -10.38
CA LYS A 262 -28.97 -6.03 -10.77
C LYS A 262 -30.38 -5.97 -11.36
N LEU A 263 -30.78 -6.96 -12.16
CA LEU A 263 -32.10 -7.04 -12.81
C LEU A 263 -33.21 -7.44 -11.85
N VAL A 264 -32.95 -8.45 -11.00
CA VAL A 264 -33.94 -8.96 -10.03
C VAL A 264 -34.10 -8.03 -8.82
N GLY A 265 -33.22 -7.02 -8.67
CA GLY A 265 -33.31 -6.04 -7.59
C GLY A 265 -32.99 -6.63 -6.23
N ARG A 266 -32.07 -7.61 -6.19
CA ARG A 266 -31.69 -8.25 -4.93
C ARG A 266 -30.90 -7.26 -4.08
N TRP A 267 -31.31 -7.13 -2.82
CA TRP A 267 -30.61 -6.34 -1.82
C TRP A 267 -29.61 -7.22 -1.07
N TRP A 268 -28.39 -6.72 -0.93
CA TRP A 268 -27.36 -7.27 -0.08
C TRP A 268 -27.31 -6.46 1.21
N THR A 269 -27.40 -7.14 2.34
CA THR A 269 -27.09 -6.52 3.62
C THR A 269 -25.58 -6.39 3.73
N GLY A 270 -25.11 -5.24 4.17
CA GLY A 270 -23.72 -4.93 4.47
C GLY A 270 -23.54 -4.52 5.92
N GLU A 271 -22.28 -4.34 6.32
CA GLU A 271 -21.90 -3.72 7.58
C GLU A 271 -20.71 -2.82 7.32
N ALA A 272 -20.73 -1.64 7.91
CA ALA A 272 -19.66 -0.68 7.78
C ALA A 272 -19.28 -0.13 9.14
N TRP A 273 -18.02 0.25 9.27
CA TRP A 273 -17.48 0.94 10.42
C TRP A 273 -16.90 2.28 9.99
N ILE A 274 -17.10 3.30 10.80
CA ILE A 274 -16.35 4.56 10.73
C ILE A 274 -15.70 4.83 12.08
N TRP A 275 -14.49 5.37 12.10
CA TRP A 275 -13.87 5.88 13.33
C TRP A 275 -13.01 7.11 13.03
N HIS A 276 -12.84 7.95 14.05
CA HIS A 276 -12.02 9.15 13.96
C HIS A 276 -10.74 8.97 14.76
N GLN A 277 -9.62 8.92 14.05
CA GLN A 277 -8.30 8.95 14.65
C GLN A 277 -7.80 10.40 14.68
N ARG A 278 -8.04 11.08 15.82
CA ARG A 278 -7.86 12.54 15.98
C ARG A 278 -6.40 12.97 15.90
N ASP A 279 -5.50 12.16 16.43
CA ASP A 279 -4.04 12.35 16.40
C ASP A 279 -3.47 12.41 14.98
N GLU A 280 -4.15 11.76 14.02
CA GLU A 280 -3.77 11.81 12.60
C GLU A 280 -4.60 12.82 11.79
N ALA A 281 -5.63 13.40 12.41
CA ALA A 281 -6.69 14.15 11.74
C ALA A 281 -7.25 13.36 10.54
N ARG A 282 -7.64 12.09 10.76
CA ARG A 282 -8.20 11.21 9.72
C ARG A 282 -9.48 10.52 10.17
N LEU A 283 -10.41 10.37 9.24
CA LEU A 283 -11.50 9.39 9.34
C LEU A 283 -11.11 8.13 8.60
N TYR A 284 -11.45 6.98 9.16
CA TYR A 284 -11.28 5.70 8.50
C TYR A 284 -12.62 5.02 8.36
N THR A 285 -12.81 4.29 7.26
CA THR A 285 -13.97 3.40 7.12
C THR A 285 -13.55 2.01 6.70
N LEU A 286 -14.35 1.03 7.10
CA LEU A 286 -14.26 -0.34 6.61
C LEU A 286 -15.67 -0.84 6.31
N GLU A 287 -15.99 -1.02 5.04
CA GLU A 287 -17.28 -1.52 4.56
C GLU A 287 -17.14 -2.98 4.12
N GLN A 288 -18.08 -3.84 4.50
CA GLN A 288 -18.22 -5.22 4.02
C GLN A 288 -19.63 -5.42 3.47
N VAL A 289 -19.75 -5.84 2.21
CA VAL A 289 -21.05 -6.05 1.56
C VAL A 289 -20.99 -7.21 0.58
N GLY A 290 -22.05 -8.01 0.53
CA GLY A 290 -22.13 -9.17 -0.37
C GLY A 290 -23.35 -10.04 -0.07
N PRO A 291 -23.46 -11.20 -0.75
CA PRO A 291 -24.52 -12.17 -0.48
C PRO A 291 -24.56 -12.62 1.00
N LYS A 292 -25.68 -13.16 1.49
CA LYS A 292 -25.82 -13.58 2.92
C LYS A 292 -24.93 -14.76 3.36
N ARG A 293 -24.32 -15.50 2.42
CA ARG A 293 -23.65 -16.78 2.68
C ARG A 293 -22.19 -16.72 3.16
N PRO A 294 -21.33 -15.76 2.76
CA PRO A 294 -19.97 -15.67 3.24
C PRO A 294 -19.95 -15.28 4.72
N SER A 295 -19.08 -15.94 5.51
CA SER A 295 -18.72 -15.46 6.83
C SER A 295 -18.11 -14.06 6.68
N ARG A 296 -18.65 -13.10 7.42
CA ARG A 296 -18.08 -11.75 7.48
C ARG A 296 -16.79 -11.77 8.28
N LEU A 297 -15.88 -10.85 7.95
CA LEU A 297 -14.66 -10.68 8.71
C LEU A 297 -14.96 -9.85 9.96
N GLU A 298 -14.40 -10.26 11.09
CA GLU A 298 -14.42 -9.44 12.29
C GLU A 298 -13.50 -8.23 12.08
N VAL A 299 -14.06 -7.02 12.19
CA VAL A 299 -13.31 -5.78 11.88
C VAL A 299 -12.08 -5.61 12.77
N ALA A 300 -12.17 -6.05 14.02
CA ALA A 300 -11.04 -6.04 14.94
C ALA A 300 -9.88 -6.93 14.45
N ASP A 301 -10.16 -8.03 13.74
CA ASP A 301 -9.15 -8.93 13.20
C ASP A 301 -8.53 -8.39 11.92
N VAL A 302 -9.33 -7.69 11.10
CA VAL A 302 -8.86 -7.04 9.87
C VAL A 302 -7.91 -5.89 10.18
N MET A 303 -8.19 -5.13 11.23
CA MET A 303 -7.45 -3.91 11.56
C MET A 303 -6.34 -4.15 12.62
N ARG A 304 -5.94 -5.39 12.95
CA ARG A 304 -4.92 -5.59 14.00
C ARG A 304 -3.56 -5.04 13.57
N TRP A 305 -3.14 -4.01 14.28
CA TRP A 305 -1.79 -3.44 14.30
C TRP A 305 -1.01 -4.04 15.46
#